data_AF-A0A959UVD4-F1
#
_entry.id   AF-A0A959UVD4-F1
#
_cell.length_a   1.000
_cell.length_b   1.000
_cell.length_c   1.000
_cell.angle_alpha   90.00
_cell.angle_beta   90.00
_cell.angle_gamma   90.00
#
_symmetry.space_group_name_H-M   'P 1'
#
loop_
_entity.id
_entity.type
_entity.pdbx_description
1 polymer ?
#
loop_
_entity_poly.entity_id
_entity_poly.type
_entity_poly.pdbx_seq_one_letter_code
_entity_poly.pdbx_strand_id
1 'polypeptide(L)'
;MYRAPIVLSLLFSIHSGSAQQYVFLRHTPEDGLAQSQVRCMTQDASGHLWFGTLGGASRFDGVVFDNYALQEGLPDAQVNALCAMPDGSLWMGTGGKLVHHEGGRIQVVELPSSTSNARVNSLVIGPQGALVAGTAGGGVLL
;
A
#
# COMPACT_ATOMS: atom_id res chain seq x y z
N MET A 1 67.30 41.00 -8.85
CA MET A 1 65.86 41.20 -9.13
C MET A 1 65.24 39.81 -9.30
N TYR A 2 64.81 39.18 -8.20
CA TYR A 2 64.17 37.85 -8.21
C TYR A 2 62.65 38.02 -8.14
N ARG A 3 61.93 37.51 -9.14
CA ARG A 3 60.46 37.44 -9.15
C ARG A 3 60.04 36.04 -8.68
N ALA A 4 59.34 35.97 -7.56
CA ALA A 4 58.70 34.74 -7.08
C ALA A 4 57.42 34.47 -7.91
N PRO A 5 57.16 33.22 -8.35
CA PRO A 5 55.86 32.89 -8.90
C PRO A 5 54.88 32.60 -7.77
N ILE A 6 53.73 33.26 -7.84
CA ILE A 6 52.57 33.01 -7.00
C ILE A 6 51.96 31.67 -7.46
N VAL A 7 52.03 30.64 -6.61
CA VAL A 7 51.28 29.40 -6.83
C VAL A 7 49.88 29.62 -6.29
N LEU A 8 48.92 29.80 -7.20
CA LEU A 8 47.50 29.86 -6.87
C LEU A 8 47.00 28.43 -6.68
N SER A 9 47.06 27.93 -5.45
CA SER A 9 46.46 26.65 -5.08
C SER A 9 44.93 26.81 -5.05
N LEU A 10 44.26 26.38 -6.12
CA LEU A 10 42.82 26.17 -6.15
C LEU A 10 42.50 24.92 -5.34
N LEU A 11 42.04 25.11 -4.10
CA LEU A 11 41.39 24.07 -3.33
C LEU A 11 40.04 23.77 -4.01
N PHE A 12 39.96 22.66 -4.74
CA PHE A 12 38.67 22.09 -5.12
C PHE A 12 38.03 21.52 -3.84
N SER A 13 37.20 22.33 -3.19
CA SER A 13 36.25 21.82 -2.21
C SER A 13 35.26 20.92 -2.96
N ILE A 14 35.49 19.60 -2.92
CA ILE A 14 34.51 18.60 -3.33
C ILE A 14 33.37 18.74 -2.32
N HIS A 15 32.37 19.55 -2.68
CA HIS A 15 31.10 19.50 -2.00
C HIS A 15 30.50 18.16 -2.39
N SER A 16 30.41 17.24 -1.44
CA SER A 16 29.51 16.09 -1.54
C SER A 16 28.09 16.65 -1.63
N GLY A 17 27.72 17.11 -2.83
CA GLY A 17 26.36 17.48 -3.13
C GLY A 17 25.55 16.21 -2.97
N SER A 18 24.70 16.16 -1.95
CA SER A 18 23.68 15.13 -1.86
C SER A 18 22.71 15.36 -3.02
N ALA A 19 23.02 14.78 -4.17
CA ALA A 19 22.04 14.56 -5.22
C ALA A 19 21.07 13.47 -4.73
N GLN A 20 19.86 13.45 -5.29
CA GLN A 20 18.83 12.47 -4.96
C GLN A 20 19.43 11.05 -4.95
N GLN A 21 19.56 10.45 -3.76
CA GLN A 21 20.25 9.17 -3.58
C GLN A 21 19.38 7.98 -4.00
N TYR A 22 18.07 8.19 -4.16
CA TYR A 22 17.09 7.16 -4.47
C TYR A 22 16.47 7.39 -5.85
N VAL A 23 16.39 6.31 -6.64
CA VAL A 23 15.64 6.30 -7.90
C VAL A 23 14.17 6.01 -7.58
N PHE A 24 13.28 6.90 -8.01
CA PHE A 24 11.85 6.67 -7.91
C PHE A 24 11.29 6.25 -9.27
N LEU A 25 10.59 5.12 -9.25
CA LEU A 25 9.71 4.73 -10.35
C LEU A 25 8.31 5.20 -10.01
N ARG A 26 7.61 5.72 -11.02
CA ARG A 26 6.24 6.19 -10.88
C ARG A 26 5.34 5.23 -11.65
N HIS A 27 4.32 4.72 -10.94
CA HIS A 27 3.23 3.95 -11.53
C HIS A 27 1.93 4.72 -11.40
N THR A 28 1.15 4.78 -12.47
CA THR A 28 -0.14 5.45 -12.55
C THR A 28 -1.22 4.53 -13.12
N PRO A 29 -2.48 4.98 -13.21
CA PRO A 29 -3.50 4.19 -13.88
C PRO A 29 -3.18 3.84 -15.33
N GLU A 30 -2.42 4.68 -16.04
CA GLU A 30 -1.92 4.39 -17.38
C GLU A 30 -0.94 3.20 -17.41
N ASP A 31 -0.26 2.92 -16.30
CA ASP A 31 0.62 1.75 -16.13
C ASP A 31 -0.12 0.51 -15.59
N GLY A 32 -1.42 0.63 -15.30
CA GLY A 32 -2.28 -0.46 -14.82
C GLY A 32 -2.72 -0.36 -13.36
N LEU A 33 -2.30 0.65 -12.59
CA LEU A 33 -2.80 0.86 -11.22
C LEU A 33 -4.32 1.16 -11.23
N ALA A 34 -5.12 0.56 -10.34
CA ALA A 34 -6.57 0.72 -10.36
C ALA A 34 -7.00 2.21 -10.24
N GLN A 35 -6.34 2.97 -9.36
CA GLN A 35 -6.61 4.38 -9.16
C GLN A 35 -5.42 5.08 -8.50
N SER A 36 -5.19 6.37 -8.81
CA SER A 36 -3.99 7.14 -8.41
C SER A 36 -3.89 7.50 -6.92
N GLN A 37 -4.99 7.47 -6.16
CA GLN A 37 -5.04 7.74 -4.73
C GLN A 37 -4.89 6.41 -3.96
N VAL A 38 -3.65 6.00 -3.77
CA VAL A 38 -3.28 4.85 -2.94
C VAL A 38 -3.47 5.23 -1.46
N ARG A 39 -4.23 4.41 -0.72
CA ARG A 39 -4.59 4.61 0.69
C ARG A 39 -3.84 3.69 1.64
N CYS A 40 -3.51 2.49 1.19
CA CYS A 40 -2.79 1.50 1.97
C CYS A 40 -1.98 0.58 1.06
N MET A 41 -0.99 -0.09 1.63
CA MET A 41 -0.16 -1.04 0.92
C MET A 41 0.29 -2.17 1.84
N THR A 42 0.53 -3.35 1.27
CA THR A 42 1.14 -4.48 1.96
C THR A 42 1.90 -5.35 0.96
N GLN A 43 2.65 -6.33 1.46
CA GLN A 43 3.30 -7.35 0.63
C GLN A 43 2.78 -8.71 1.08
N ASP A 44 2.40 -9.57 0.12
CA ASP A 44 1.99 -10.94 0.43
C ASP A 44 3.19 -11.89 0.61
N ALA A 45 2.92 -13.10 1.10
CA ALA A 45 3.95 -14.11 1.34
C ALA A 45 4.65 -14.61 0.06
N SER A 46 4.07 -14.35 -1.12
CA SER A 46 4.68 -14.65 -2.43
C SER A 46 5.53 -13.49 -2.96
N GLY A 47 5.56 -12.36 -2.25
CA GLY A 47 6.34 -11.18 -2.60
C GLY A 47 5.60 -10.16 -3.46
N HIS A 48 4.34 -10.39 -3.83
CA HIS A 48 3.58 -9.40 -4.59
C HIS A 48 3.24 -8.20 -3.72
N LEU A 49 3.31 -7.01 -4.30
CA LEU A 49 2.89 -5.79 -3.65
C LEU A 49 1.41 -5.57 -3.89
N TRP A 50 0.70 -5.19 -2.84
CA TRP A 50 -0.72 -4.87 -2.91
C TRP A 50 -0.94 -3.42 -2.54
N PHE A 51 -1.81 -2.76 -3.29
CA PHE A 51 -2.14 -1.35 -3.12
C PHE A 51 -3.66 -1.19 -3.03
N GLY A 52 -4.16 -0.71 -1.90
CA GLY A 52 -5.56 -0.32 -1.77
C GLY A 52 -5.73 1.11 -2.25
N THR A 53 -6.69 1.35 -3.12
CA THR A 53 -6.93 2.63 -3.78
C THR A 53 -8.38 3.08 -3.61
N LEU A 54 -8.74 4.26 -4.11
CA LEU A 54 -10.16 4.67 -4.15
C LEU A 54 -10.97 4.00 -5.27
N GLY A 55 -10.33 3.20 -6.14
CA GLY A 55 -10.99 2.48 -7.23
C GLY A 55 -10.84 0.95 -7.16
N GLY A 56 -10.34 0.41 -6.05
CA GLY A 56 -10.16 -1.02 -5.85
C GLY A 56 -8.79 -1.35 -5.24
N ALA A 57 -8.42 -2.62 -5.29
CA ALA A 57 -7.08 -3.08 -4.95
C ALA A 57 -6.29 -3.43 -6.22
N SER A 58 -4.98 -3.17 -6.21
CA SER A 58 -4.06 -3.59 -7.27
C SER A 58 -2.97 -4.48 -6.69
N ARG A 59 -2.79 -5.67 -7.27
CA ARG A 59 -1.64 -6.55 -7.01
C ARG A 59 -0.59 -6.32 -8.08
N PHE A 60 0.68 -6.20 -7.68
CA PHE A 60 1.80 -5.98 -8.57
C PHE A 60 2.86 -7.06 -8.38
N ASP A 61 3.25 -7.72 -9.46
CA ASP A 61 4.27 -8.78 -9.47
C ASP A 61 5.70 -8.28 -9.74
N GLY A 62 5.85 -6.97 -9.92
CA GLY A 62 7.11 -6.34 -10.34
C GLY A 62 7.12 -5.91 -11.81
N VAL A 63 6.13 -6.34 -12.60
CA VAL A 63 6.02 -6.07 -14.04
C VAL A 63 4.62 -5.57 -14.40
N VAL A 64 3.56 -6.24 -13.97
CA VAL A 64 2.16 -5.96 -14.31
C VAL A 64 1.27 -5.83 -13.07
N PHE A 65 0.16 -5.10 -13.24
CA PHE A 65 -0.88 -4.96 -12.23
C PHE A 65 -2.08 -5.86 -12.54
N ASP A 66 -2.55 -6.60 -11.55
CA ASP A 66 -3.85 -7.24 -11.52
C ASP A 66 -4.79 -6.43 -10.61
N ASN A 67 -5.93 -5.99 -11.13
CA ASN A 67 -6.87 -5.14 -10.40
C ASN A 67 -8.11 -5.91 -9.94
N TYR A 68 -8.58 -5.56 -8.75
CA TYR A 68 -9.81 -6.04 -8.14
C TYR A 68 -10.67 -4.83 -7.80
N ALA A 69 -11.76 -4.63 -8.52
CA ALA A 69 -12.70 -3.53 -8.35
C ALA A 69 -14.13 -4.06 -8.14
N LEU A 70 -15.12 -3.18 -8.28
CA LEU A 70 -16.53 -3.53 -8.13
C LEU A 70 -16.95 -4.62 -9.14
N GLN A 71 -16.42 -4.56 -10.37
CA GLN A 71 -16.72 -5.51 -11.43
C GLN A 71 -16.22 -6.93 -11.11
N GLU A 72 -15.15 -7.04 -10.33
CA GLU A 72 -14.55 -8.29 -9.88
C GLU A 72 -15.14 -8.80 -8.55
N GLY A 73 -16.11 -8.07 -7.99
CA GLY A 73 -16.89 -8.51 -6.83
C GLY A 73 -16.56 -7.82 -5.51
N LEU A 74 -15.73 -6.75 -5.50
CA LEU A 74 -15.60 -5.92 -4.31
C LEU A 74 -16.95 -5.24 -3.98
N PRO A 75 -17.33 -5.16 -2.69
CA PRO A 75 -18.59 -4.56 -2.29
C PRO A 75 -18.53 -3.02 -2.21
N ASP A 76 -17.33 -2.45 -2.18
CA ASP A 76 -17.07 -1.01 -2.19
C ASP A 76 -15.79 -0.75 -3.00
N ALA A 77 -15.75 0.35 -3.74
CA ALA A 77 -14.60 0.72 -4.56
C ALA A 77 -13.40 1.17 -3.72
N GLN A 78 -13.62 1.64 -2.49
CA GLN A 78 -12.56 2.19 -1.66
C GLN A 78 -11.95 1.13 -0.76
N VAL A 79 -10.70 0.77 -1.04
CA VAL A 79 -9.90 -0.13 -0.22
C VAL A 79 -8.99 0.70 0.69
N ASN A 80 -9.34 0.78 1.98
CA ASN A 80 -8.67 1.64 2.96
C ASN A 80 -7.68 0.88 3.85
N ALA A 81 -7.80 -0.44 3.94
CA ALA A 81 -6.89 -1.27 4.71
C ALA A 81 -6.60 -2.57 3.97
N LEU A 82 -5.37 -3.08 4.12
CA LEU A 82 -4.92 -4.36 3.60
C LEU A 82 -4.14 -5.09 4.69
N CYS A 83 -4.35 -6.39 4.81
CA CYS A 83 -3.60 -7.24 5.73
C CYS A 83 -3.33 -8.59 5.07
N ALA A 84 -2.08 -8.81 4.64
CA ALA A 84 -1.64 -10.08 4.12
C ALA A 84 -1.45 -11.07 5.27
N MET A 85 -1.97 -12.29 5.07
CA MET A 85 -1.94 -13.36 6.05
C MET A 85 -0.80 -14.34 5.74
N PRO A 86 -0.27 -15.06 6.76
CA PRO A 86 0.80 -16.05 6.57
C PRO A 86 0.42 -17.21 5.65
N ASP A 87 -0.88 -17.50 5.50
CA ASP A 87 -1.39 -18.53 4.59
C ASP A 87 -1.45 -18.07 3.12
N GLY A 88 -1.03 -16.83 2.84
CA GLY A 88 -1.07 -16.23 1.50
C GLY A 88 -2.41 -15.60 1.14
N SER A 89 -3.40 -15.64 2.03
CA SER A 89 -4.65 -14.90 1.85
C SER A 89 -4.49 -13.41 2.19
N LEU A 90 -5.44 -12.60 1.77
CA LEU A 90 -5.43 -11.16 1.95
C LEU A 90 -6.77 -10.69 2.49
N TRP A 91 -6.73 -9.93 3.59
CA TRP A 91 -7.88 -9.19 4.07
C TRP A 91 -7.86 -7.76 3.57
N MET A 92 -9.03 -7.26 3.15
CA MET A 92 -9.22 -5.89 2.70
C MET A 92 -10.34 -5.23 3.49
N GLY A 93 -10.11 -3.99 3.92
CA GLY A 93 -11.14 -3.11 4.48
C GLY A 93 -11.75 -2.27 3.37
N THR A 94 -13.01 -2.55 3.03
CA THR A 94 -13.73 -1.92 1.92
C THR A 94 -14.97 -1.19 2.44
N GLY A 95 -14.90 0.13 2.59
CA GLY A 95 -15.95 0.89 3.27
C GLY A 95 -16.24 0.31 4.66
N GLY A 96 -17.49 -0.09 4.92
CA GLY A 96 -17.93 -0.71 6.19
C GLY A 96 -17.90 -2.25 6.22
N LYS A 97 -17.21 -2.89 5.27
CA LYS A 97 -17.15 -4.34 5.13
C LYS A 97 -15.71 -4.83 5.08
N LEU A 98 -15.53 -6.12 5.37
CA LEU A 98 -14.29 -6.83 5.14
C LEU A 98 -14.41 -7.71 3.90
N VAL A 99 -13.31 -7.88 3.19
CA VAL A 99 -13.17 -8.85 2.11
C VAL A 99 -12.02 -9.77 2.45
N HIS A 100 -12.26 -11.08 2.42
CA HIS A 100 -11.23 -12.10 2.42
C HIS A 100 -10.98 -12.57 1.00
N HIS A 101 -9.74 -12.44 0.55
CA HIS A 101 -9.31 -12.85 -0.77
C HIS A 101 -8.32 -14.02 -0.68
N GLU A 102 -8.71 -15.14 -1.28
CA GLU A 102 -7.94 -16.38 -1.26
C GLU A 102 -8.02 -17.07 -2.64
N GLY A 103 -6.88 -17.30 -3.28
CA GLY A 103 -6.82 -18.02 -4.56
C GLY A 103 -7.68 -17.41 -5.67
N GLY A 104 -7.78 -16.07 -5.73
CA GLY A 104 -8.62 -15.36 -6.71
C GLY A 104 -10.11 -15.29 -6.35
N ARG A 105 -10.53 -15.87 -5.23
CA ARG A 105 -11.92 -15.81 -4.74
C ARG A 105 -12.07 -14.65 -3.77
N ILE A 106 -13.17 -13.93 -3.89
CA ILE A 106 -13.57 -12.85 -2.99
C ILE A 106 -14.73 -13.35 -2.12
N GLN A 107 -14.54 -13.29 -0.81
CA GLN A 107 -15.60 -13.50 0.18
C GLN A 107 -15.83 -12.21 0.96
N VAL A 108 -17.06 -11.70 0.91
CA VAL A 108 -17.46 -10.53 1.68
C VAL A 108 -17.88 -10.96 3.09
N VAL A 109 -17.34 -10.29 4.10
CA VAL A 109 -17.66 -10.48 5.51
C VAL A 109 -18.26 -9.20 6.06
N GLU A 110 -19.49 -9.31 6.54
CA GLU A 110 -20.21 -8.20 7.16
C GLU A 110 -19.68 -7.96 8.58
N LEU A 111 -19.52 -6.69 8.95
CA LEU A 111 -19.20 -6.30 10.32
C LEU A 111 -20.45 -6.40 11.21
N PRO A 112 -20.29 -6.49 12.55
CA PRO A 112 -21.40 -6.39 13.48
C PRO A 112 -22.27 -5.15 13.20
N SER A 113 -23.59 -5.25 13.42
CA SER A 113 -24.54 -4.18 13.10
C SER A 113 -24.26 -2.87 13.85
N SER A 114 -23.60 -2.92 15.00
CA SER A 114 -23.13 -1.75 15.74
C SER A 114 -22.03 -0.96 15.01
N THR A 115 -21.32 -1.59 14.08
CA THR A 115 -20.20 -1.04 13.33
C THR A 115 -20.39 -1.12 11.81
N SER A 116 -21.56 -1.55 11.32
CA SER A 116 -21.79 -1.77 9.88
C SER A 116 -21.68 -0.50 9.04
N ASN A 117 -21.87 0.67 9.65
CA ASN A 117 -21.68 1.98 9.01
C ASN A 117 -20.28 2.57 9.23
N ALA A 118 -19.46 1.94 10.07
CA ALA A 118 -18.13 2.42 10.40
C ALA A 118 -17.12 1.93 9.35
N ARG A 119 -16.36 2.86 8.77
CA ARG A 119 -15.34 2.50 7.77
C ARG A 119 -14.20 1.73 8.41
N VAL A 120 -13.76 0.64 7.81
CA VAL A 120 -12.52 -0.05 8.19
C VAL A 120 -11.33 0.78 7.71
N ASN A 121 -10.55 1.30 8.64
CA ASN A 121 -9.40 2.17 8.34
C ASN A 121 -8.06 1.45 8.49
N SER A 122 -8.02 0.38 9.28
CA SER A 122 -6.80 -0.39 9.51
C SER A 122 -7.13 -1.84 9.79
N LEU A 123 -6.22 -2.71 9.37
CA LEU A 123 -6.26 -4.14 9.63
C LEU A 123 -4.87 -4.58 10.07
N VAL A 124 -4.81 -5.41 11.11
CA VAL A 124 -3.56 -6.01 11.58
C VAL A 124 -3.82 -7.43 12.06
N ILE A 125 -2.77 -8.25 12.06
CA ILE A 125 -2.80 -9.55 12.71
C ILE A 125 -2.53 -9.33 14.20
N GLY A 126 -3.52 -9.69 15.02
CA GLY A 126 -3.45 -9.70 16.47
C GLY A 126 -2.93 -11.02 17.05
N PRO A 127 -3.07 -11.21 18.36
CA PRO A 127 -2.64 -12.43 19.05
C PRO A 127 -3.29 -13.68 18.45
N GLN A 128 -2.53 -14.77 18.40
CA GLN A 128 -2.98 -16.08 17.88
C GLN A 128 -3.45 -16.06 16.41
N GLY A 129 -3.11 -15.01 15.65
CA GLY A 129 -3.49 -14.89 14.25
C GLY A 129 -4.87 -14.26 14.00
N ALA A 130 -5.53 -13.75 15.05
CA ALA A 130 -6.81 -13.06 14.90
C ALA A 130 -6.69 -11.81 14.04
N LEU A 131 -7.67 -11.53 13.19
CA LEU A 131 -7.72 -10.28 12.43
C LEU A 131 -8.31 -9.18 13.30
N VAL A 132 -7.56 -8.10 13.50
CA VAL A 132 -8.01 -6.93 14.24
C VAL A 132 -8.33 -5.80 13.27
N ALA A 133 -9.55 -5.25 13.37
CA ALA A 133 -10.00 -4.15 12.52
C ALA A 133 -10.20 -2.86 13.32
N GLY A 134 -9.53 -1.79 12.90
CA GLY A 134 -9.78 -0.44 13.40
C GLY A 134 -10.83 0.26 12.54
N THR A 135 -11.89 0.79 13.16
CA THR A 135 -13.02 1.40 12.44
C THR A 135 -13.18 2.89 12.75
N ALA A 136 -13.75 3.65 11.80
CA ALA A 136 -14.11 5.04 11.98
C ALA A 136 -15.35 5.16 12.89
N GLY A 137 -15.11 5.43 14.18
CA GLY A 137 -16.18 5.69 15.17
C GLY A 137 -16.77 4.44 15.83
N GLY A 138 -16.61 3.26 15.22
CA GLY A 138 -17.05 1.97 15.80
C GLY A 138 -16.07 1.34 16.78
N GLY A 139 -14.88 1.93 16.97
CA GLY A 139 -13.82 1.39 17.83
C GLY A 139 -12.99 0.30 17.13
N VAL A 140 -12.47 -0.63 17.93
CA VAL A 140 -11.64 -1.76 17.47
C VAL A 140 -12.44 -3.05 17.57
N LEU A 141 -12.40 -3.85 16.51
CA LEU A 141 -12.96 -5.19 16.45
C LEU A 141 -11.81 -6.20 16.56
N LEU A 142 -11.96 -7.20 17.44
CA LEU A 142 -11.01 -8.27 17.73
C LEU A 142 -11.55 -9.62 17.25
#